data_AF-A0A358DWW6-F1
#
_entry.id   AF-A0A358DWW6-F1
#
_cell.length_a   1.000
_cell.length_b   1.000
_cell.length_c   1.000
_cell.angle_alpha   90.00
_cell.angle_beta   90.00
_cell.angle_gamma   90.00
#
_symmetry.space_group_name_H-M   'P 1'
#
loop_
_entity.id
_entity.type
_entity.pdbx_description
1 polymer ?
#
loop_
_entity_poly.entity_id
_entity_poly.type
_entity_poly.pdbx_seq_one_letter_code
_entity_poly.pdbx_strand_id
1 'polypeptide(L)'
;MKFDSIKSRLVLMTLICVIGMGMLVASQHYFTQRLINLNQQRDLLLRMGQDLLQMRRHEKDFLLRHQESYFHQFNGRAETFSEKLNTLSPLFAQYQVSNDLGGDLAEALNEYQQLFRRVVNLQTEIGLTYNSGLLGHLHELEESLLNDPYFGLGSEALVQLDAARLALRDFQLTKDQFHATHALQLVDYLKSRIDNGNEPLRQRIVAYQLAVTTLVSHYQDLGLSHNEGLQGTFRAEAHNVESRLGNIDKALQPLITEQENRVKVYSISIAVMTSIVLILVLIKSFATFHRAFANFVMFFYRCKRQYQKIDTRKLGFAEFKSLAELANEMVESRKSIEDRLASVEAELAQQTKASAKK
;
A
#
# COMPACT_ATOMS: atom_id res chain seq x y z
N MET A 1 23.03 -40.76 21.46
CA MET A 1 24.10 -40.23 22.35
C MET A 1 23.55 -40.16 23.77
N LYS A 2 24.20 -40.77 24.77
CA LYS A 2 23.77 -40.67 26.17
C LYS A 2 24.20 -39.30 26.70
N PHE A 3 23.25 -38.38 26.88
CA PHE A 3 23.49 -37.04 27.41
C PHE A 3 23.58 -37.07 28.94
N ASP A 4 24.62 -37.74 29.44
CA ASP A 4 24.81 -38.06 30.86
C ASP A 4 25.69 -37.02 31.59
N SER A 5 26.08 -35.92 30.94
CA SER A 5 26.84 -34.83 31.56
C SER A 5 26.00 -33.55 31.66
N ILE A 6 26.20 -32.79 32.73
CA ILE A 6 25.55 -31.48 32.95
C ILE A 6 25.89 -30.53 31.80
N LYS A 7 27.15 -30.52 31.35
CA LYS A 7 27.62 -29.69 30.23
C LYS A 7 26.86 -30.00 28.94
N SER A 8 26.67 -31.28 28.63
CA SER A 8 25.98 -31.69 27.41
C SER A 8 24.50 -31.29 27.39
N ARG A 9 23.83 -31.30 28.55
CA ARG A 9 22.44 -30.85 28.66
C ARG A 9 22.30 -29.33 28.57
N LEU A 10 23.26 -28.58 29.11
CA LEU A 10 23.32 -27.13 28.92
C LEU A 10 23.53 -26.76 27.45
N VAL A 11 24.45 -27.44 26.75
CA VAL A 11 24.69 -27.26 25.32
C VAL A 11 23.45 -27.59 24.48
N LEU A 12 22.70 -28.65 24.84
CA LEU A 12 21.44 -28.97 24.19
C LEU A 12 20.40 -27.84 24.36
N MET A 13 20.30 -27.28 25.57
CA MET A 13 19.39 -26.17 25.89
C MET A 13 19.73 -24.91 25.07
N THR A 14 21.01 -24.56 25.00
CA THR A 14 21.48 -23.44 24.19
C THR A 14 21.24 -23.69 22.71
N LEU A 15 21.44 -24.92 22.22
CA LEU A 15 21.17 -25.28 20.83
C LEU A 15 19.69 -25.13 20.48
N ILE A 16 18.78 -25.61 21.33
CA ILE A 16 17.33 -25.45 21.15
C ILE A 16 16.95 -23.97 21.13
N CYS A 17 17.53 -23.16 22.03
CA CYS A 17 17.29 -21.73 22.08
C CYS A 17 17.75 -21.02 20.79
N VAL A 18 18.94 -21.36 20.29
CA VAL A 18 19.50 -20.78 19.05
C VAL A 18 18.67 -21.18 17.84
N ILE A 19 18.26 -22.46 17.74
CA ILE A 19 17.41 -22.94 16.65
C ILE A 19 16.03 -22.27 16.70
N GLY A 20 15.42 -22.19 17.89
CA GLY A 20 14.12 -21.54 18.07
C GLY A 20 14.16 -20.05 17.71
N MET A 21 15.21 -19.34 18.15
CA MET A 21 15.42 -17.94 17.80
C MET A 21 15.68 -17.78 16.30
N GLY A 22 16.50 -18.64 15.69
CA GLY A 22 16.75 -18.64 14.25
C GLY A 22 15.48 -18.85 13.43
N MET A 23 14.63 -19.81 13.84
CA MET A 23 13.33 -20.05 13.21
C MET A 23 12.39 -18.85 13.34
N LEU A 24 12.37 -18.21 14.52
CA LEU A 24 11.62 -16.98 14.75
C LEU A 24 12.05 -15.86 13.80
N VAL A 25 13.36 -15.59 13.74
CA VAL A 25 13.93 -14.53 12.89
C VAL A 25 13.65 -14.82 11.41
N ALA A 26 13.84 -16.05 10.95
CA ALA A 26 13.56 -16.44 9.56
C ALA A 26 12.08 -16.29 9.20
N SER A 27 11.19 -16.74 10.10
CA SER A 27 9.74 -16.58 9.94
C SER A 27 9.34 -15.10 9.90
N GLN A 28 9.85 -14.30 10.83
CA GLN A 28 9.58 -12.87 10.89
C GLN A 28 10.08 -12.17 9.65
N HIS A 29 11.29 -12.48 9.17
CA HIS A 29 11.82 -11.90 7.93
C HIS A 29 10.91 -12.22 6.74
N TYR A 30 10.54 -13.49 6.55
CA TYR A 30 9.69 -13.92 5.43
C TYR A 30 8.32 -13.22 5.41
N PHE A 31 7.61 -13.22 6.54
CA PHE A 31 6.27 -12.62 6.61
C PHE A 31 6.30 -11.10 6.60
N THR A 32 7.31 -10.48 7.23
CA THR A 32 7.48 -9.02 7.22
C THR A 32 7.77 -8.51 5.81
N GLN A 33 8.59 -9.21 5.02
CA GLN A 33 8.86 -8.83 3.63
C GLN A 33 7.59 -8.82 2.77
N ARG A 34 6.72 -9.84 2.94
CA ARG A 34 5.42 -9.88 2.26
C ARG A 34 4.52 -8.71 2.66
N LEU A 35 4.48 -8.39 3.95
CA LEU A 35 3.71 -7.26 4.46
C LEU A 35 4.26 -5.91 3.96
N ILE A 36 5.57 -5.74 3.90
CA ILE A 36 6.22 -4.53 3.37
C ILE A 36 5.88 -4.36 1.88
N ASN A 37 6.03 -5.42 1.08
CA ASN A 37 5.74 -5.36 -0.36
C ASN A 37 4.27 -4.97 -0.62
N LEU A 38 3.33 -5.56 0.12
CA LEU A 38 1.91 -5.23 -0.01
C LEU A 38 1.60 -3.78 0.43
N ASN A 39 2.26 -3.27 1.47
CA ASN A 39 2.12 -1.87 1.88
C ASN A 39 2.73 -0.90 0.85
N GLN A 40 3.86 -1.24 0.21
CA GLN A 40 4.44 -0.44 -0.86
C GLN A 40 3.49 -0.34 -2.07
N GLN A 41 2.82 -1.44 -2.40
CA GLN A 41 1.81 -1.45 -3.46
C GLN A 41 0.58 -0.61 -3.09
N ARG A 42 0.16 -0.60 -1.83
CA ARG A 42 -0.88 0.31 -1.35
C ARG A 42 -0.45 1.78 -1.40
N ASP A 43 0.80 2.11 -1.04
CA ASP A 43 1.33 3.47 -1.19
C ASP A 43 1.26 3.94 -2.65
N LEU A 44 1.53 3.02 -3.59
CA LEU A 44 1.40 3.31 -5.01
C LEU A 44 -0.04 3.65 -5.42
N LEU A 45 -1.04 2.91 -4.91
CA LEU A 45 -2.46 3.23 -5.12
C LEU A 45 -2.85 4.59 -4.56
N LEU A 46 -2.36 4.95 -3.37
CA LEU A 46 -2.59 6.27 -2.79
C LEU A 46 -2.00 7.38 -3.68
N ARG A 47 -0.81 7.15 -4.24
CA ARG A 47 -0.18 8.08 -5.21
C ARG A 47 -0.98 8.17 -6.51
N MET A 48 -1.57 7.08 -6.99
CA MET A 48 -2.47 7.11 -8.14
C MET A 48 -3.72 7.95 -7.83
N GLY A 49 -4.24 7.87 -6.61
CA GLY A 49 -5.32 8.76 -6.15
C GLY A 49 -4.92 10.24 -6.20
N GLN A 50 -3.67 10.56 -5.83
CA GLN A 50 -3.12 11.91 -5.98
C GLN A 50 -2.99 12.33 -7.45
N ASP A 51 -2.53 11.44 -8.34
CA ASP A 51 -2.45 11.74 -9.76
C ASP A 51 -3.84 12.03 -10.34
N LEU A 52 -4.86 11.26 -9.98
CA LEU A 52 -6.25 11.51 -10.38
C LEU A 52 -6.73 12.89 -9.92
N LEU A 53 -6.40 13.29 -8.69
CA LEU A 53 -6.70 14.64 -8.21
C LEU A 53 -5.96 15.74 -8.99
N GLN A 54 -4.72 15.50 -9.41
CA GLN A 54 -3.98 16.43 -10.28
C GLN A 54 -4.60 16.49 -11.68
N MET A 55 -5.00 15.35 -12.26
CA MET A 55 -5.72 15.30 -13.52
C MET A 55 -6.99 16.16 -13.46
N ARG A 56 -7.83 15.97 -12.43
CA ARG A 56 -9.03 16.78 -12.21
C ARG A 56 -8.73 18.28 -11.99
N ARG A 57 -7.56 18.62 -11.45
CA ARG A 57 -7.11 20.01 -11.33
C ARG A 57 -6.78 20.61 -12.68
N HIS A 58 -5.93 19.94 -13.47
CA HIS A 58 -5.54 20.39 -14.80
C HIS A 58 -6.76 20.50 -15.73
N GLU A 59 -7.68 19.55 -15.64
CA GLU A 59 -9.01 19.65 -16.27
C GLU A 59 -9.71 20.97 -15.93
N LYS A 60 -9.91 21.25 -14.64
CA LYS A 60 -10.63 22.45 -14.20
C LYS A 60 -9.91 23.72 -14.63
N ASP A 61 -8.57 23.73 -14.55
CA ASP A 61 -7.76 24.85 -15.00
C ASP A 61 -7.91 25.07 -16.51
N PHE A 62 -7.99 24.00 -17.32
CA PHE A 62 -8.30 24.11 -18.75
C PHE A 62 -9.69 24.72 -18.97
N LEU A 63 -10.73 24.19 -18.33
CA LEU A 63 -12.11 24.67 -18.50
C LEU A 63 -12.31 26.13 -18.09
N LEU A 64 -11.52 26.61 -17.13
CA LEU A 64 -11.58 28.00 -16.66
C LEU A 64 -10.71 28.94 -17.50
N ARG A 65 -9.52 28.49 -17.92
CA ARG A 65 -8.49 29.36 -18.51
C ARG A 65 -8.33 29.19 -20.01
N HIS A 66 -8.88 28.13 -20.59
CA HIS A 66 -8.83 27.80 -22.02
C HIS A 66 -7.39 27.73 -22.57
N GLN A 67 -6.46 27.15 -21.80
CA GLN A 67 -5.04 27.04 -22.19
C GLN A 67 -4.63 25.59 -22.43
N GLU A 68 -4.14 25.31 -23.63
CA GLU A 68 -3.74 23.96 -24.08
C GLU A 68 -2.65 23.31 -23.20
N SER A 69 -1.82 24.11 -22.52
CA SER A 69 -0.81 23.62 -21.58
C SER A 69 -1.38 22.69 -20.50
N TYR A 70 -2.61 22.94 -20.04
CA TYR A 70 -3.28 22.11 -19.05
C TYR A 70 -3.71 20.76 -19.62
N PHE A 71 -4.04 20.67 -20.91
CA PHE A 71 -4.30 19.40 -21.58
C PHE A 71 -3.04 18.52 -21.64
N HIS A 72 -1.89 19.11 -21.95
CA HIS A 72 -0.61 18.38 -21.91
C HIS A 72 -0.26 17.90 -20.50
N GLN A 73 -0.46 18.75 -19.48
CA GLN A 73 -0.23 18.37 -18.08
C GLN A 73 -1.16 17.23 -17.63
N PHE A 74 -2.44 17.29 -18.03
CA PHE A 74 -3.40 16.21 -17.80
C PHE A 74 -2.90 14.89 -18.42
N ASN A 75 -2.50 14.89 -19.70
CA ASN A 75 -2.03 13.69 -20.38
C ASN A 75 -0.78 13.10 -19.73
N GLY A 76 0.19 13.93 -19.35
CA GLY A 76 1.39 13.44 -18.65
C GLY A 76 1.07 12.80 -17.29
N ARG A 77 0.06 13.31 -16.56
CA ARG A 77 -0.43 12.68 -15.33
C ARG A 77 -1.16 11.36 -15.59
N ALA A 78 -1.95 11.30 -16.66
CA ALA A 78 -2.65 10.08 -17.06
C ALA A 78 -1.67 8.97 -17.49
N GLU A 79 -0.59 9.31 -18.21
CA GLU A 79 0.49 8.39 -18.54
C GLU A 79 1.18 7.85 -17.29
N THR A 80 1.55 8.74 -16.36
CA THR A 80 2.12 8.34 -15.06
C THR A 80 1.17 7.42 -14.28
N PHE A 81 -0.13 7.71 -14.30
CA PHE A 81 -1.14 6.87 -13.66
C PHE A 81 -1.18 5.47 -14.31
N SER A 82 -1.18 5.40 -15.65
CA SER A 82 -1.19 4.15 -16.41
C SER A 82 0.06 3.31 -16.17
N GLU A 83 1.24 3.94 -16.11
CA GLU A 83 2.49 3.27 -15.73
C GLU A 83 2.39 2.64 -14.33
N LYS A 84 1.88 3.38 -13.33
CA LYS A 84 1.68 2.86 -11.97
C LYS A 84 0.67 1.71 -11.97
N LEU A 85 -0.42 1.81 -12.73
CA LEU A 85 -1.39 0.72 -12.88
C LEU A 85 -0.75 -0.56 -13.44
N ASN A 86 0.10 -0.43 -14.45
CA ASN A 86 0.83 -1.57 -15.03
C ASN A 86 1.77 -2.23 -14.01
N THR A 87 2.40 -1.46 -13.12
CA THR A 87 3.22 -2.04 -12.04
C THR A 87 2.41 -2.76 -10.95
N LEU A 88 1.11 -2.48 -10.83
CA LEU A 88 0.19 -3.18 -9.93
C LEU A 88 -0.43 -4.44 -10.54
N SER A 89 -0.36 -4.62 -11.86
CA SER A 89 -0.89 -5.80 -12.55
C SER A 89 -0.41 -7.15 -11.96
N PRO A 90 0.89 -7.34 -11.61
CA PRO A 90 1.37 -8.57 -10.98
C PRO A 90 0.75 -8.86 -9.61
N LEU A 91 0.38 -7.81 -8.85
CA LEU A 91 -0.27 -7.95 -7.54
C LEU A 91 -1.65 -8.59 -7.71
N PHE A 92 -2.43 -8.12 -8.67
CA PHE A 92 -3.79 -8.64 -8.91
C PHE A 92 -3.76 -10.14 -9.20
N ALA A 93 -2.80 -10.57 -10.03
CA ALA A 93 -2.57 -11.98 -10.32
C ALA A 93 -2.10 -12.77 -9.08
N GLN A 94 -1.19 -12.21 -8.27
CA GLN A 94 -0.62 -12.89 -7.10
C GLN A 94 -1.64 -13.16 -6.00
N TYR A 95 -2.55 -12.22 -5.74
CA TYR A 95 -3.50 -12.29 -4.63
C TYR A 95 -4.94 -12.62 -5.05
N GLN A 96 -5.16 -12.98 -6.32
CA GLN A 96 -6.49 -13.29 -6.88
C GLN A 96 -7.52 -12.18 -6.62
N VAL A 97 -7.04 -10.93 -6.56
CA VAL A 97 -7.90 -9.75 -6.53
C VAL A 97 -8.54 -9.69 -7.91
N SER A 98 -9.85 -9.97 -7.98
CA SER A 98 -10.69 -10.17 -9.18
C SER A 98 -10.02 -9.76 -10.49
N ASN A 99 -9.81 -10.73 -11.40
CA ASN A 99 -8.96 -10.62 -12.59
C ASN A 99 -9.21 -9.37 -13.47
N ASP A 100 -10.40 -8.76 -13.37
CA ASP A 100 -10.78 -7.63 -14.22
C ASP A 100 -10.61 -6.25 -13.56
N LEU A 101 -10.36 -6.12 -12.24
CA LEU A 101 -10.33 -4.79 -11.59
C LEU A 101 -9.27 -3.84 -12.17
N GLY A 102 -8.09 -4.38 -12.52
CA GLY A 102 -7.03 -3.59 -13.15
C GLY A 102 -7.38 -3.20 -14.59
N GLY A 103 -7.98 -4.11 -15.36
CA GLY A 103 -8.41 -3.87 -16.74
C GLY A 103 -9.54 -2.84 -16.80
N ASP A 104 -10.55 -3.02 -15.95
CA ASP A 104 -11.66 -2.09 -15.74
C ASP A 104 -11.20 -0.67 -15.41
N LEU A 105 -10.19 -0.53 -14.54
CA LEU A 105 -9.63 0.78 -14.20
C LEU A 105 -8.86 1.39 -15.39
N ALA A 106 -8.14 0.56 -16.15
CA ALA A 106 -7.42 1.02 -17.34
C ALA A 106 -8.40 1.48 -18.44
N GLU A 107 -9.49 0.75 -18.64
CA GLU A 107 -10.55 1.10 -19.59
C GLU A 107 -11.21 2.43 -19.20
N ALA A 108 -11.65 2.55 -17.94
CA ALA A 108 -12.27 3.79 -17.45
C ALA A 108 -11.31 5.00 -17.54
N LEU A 109 -10.01 4.80 -17.29
CA LEU A 109 -9.01 5.85 -17.46
C LEU A 109 -8.88 6.29 -18.93
N ASN A 110 -8.84 5.32 -19.85
CA ASN A 110 -8.76 5.61 -21.28
C ASN A 110 -10.02 6.35 -21.76
N GLU A 111 -11.21 5.93 -21.34
CA GLU A 111 -12.46 6.63 -21.62
C GLU A 111 -12.44 8.07 -21.09
N TYR A 112 -11.98 8.26 -19.85
CA TYR A 112 -11.82 9.59 -19.25
C TYR A 112 -10.87 10.49 -20.06
N GLN A 113 -9.72 9.96 -20.52
CA GLN A 113 -8.80 10.69 -21.39
C GLN A 113 -9.42 11.07 -22.74
N GLN A 114 -10.16 10.14 -23.37
CA GLN A 114 -10.80 10.36 -24.66
C GLN A 114 -11.91 11.42 -24.55
N LEU A 115 -12.72 11.37 -23.49
CA LEU A 115 -13.76 12.37 -23.24
C LEU A 115 -13.13 13.76 -23.01
N PHE A 116 -12.05 13.86 -22.24
CA PHE A 116 -11.39 15.14 -22.04
C PHE A 116 -10.82 15.70 -23.35
N ARG A 117 -10.21 14.84 -24.19
CA ARG A 117 -9.73 15.25 -25.52
C ARG A 117 -10.87 15.78 -26.38
N ARG A 118 -12.05 15.14 -26.36
CA ARG A 118 -13.23 15.65 -27.08
C ARG A 118 -13.66 17.02 -26.56
N VAL A 119 -13.62 17.25 -25.25
CA VAL A 119 -13.92 18.56 -24.64
C VAL A 119 -12.92 19.62 -25.12
N VAL A 120 -11.63 19.30 -25.09
CA VAL A 120 -10.56 20.22 -25.53
C VAL A 120 -10.72 20.56 -27.00
N ASN A 121 -10.96 19.56 -27.86
CA ASN A 121 -11.18 19.77 -29.29
C ASN A 121 -12.41 20.66 -29.55
N LEU A 122 -13.54 20.37 -28.91
CA LEU A 122 -14.76 21.15 -29.08
C LEU A 122 -14.59 22.59 -28.59
N GLN A 123 -13.90 22.81 -27.46
CA GLN A 123 -13.57 24.17 -27.01
C GLN A 123 -12.60 24.89 -27.94
N THR A 124 -11.70 24.16 -28.60
CA THR A 124 -10.77 24.71 -29.59
C THR A 124 -11.52 25.12 -30.86
N GLU A 125 -12.47 24.31 -31.31
CA GLU A 125 -13.38 24.62 -32.42
C GLU A 125 -14.27 25.83 -32.10
N ILE A 126 -14.83 25.91 -30.88
CA ILE A 126 -15.53 27.11 -30.40
C ILE A 126 -14.58 28.31 -30.46
N GLY A 127 -13.36 28.16 -29.94
CA GLY A 127 -12.36 29.21 -29.84
C GLY A 127 -11.89 29.40 -28.41
N LEU A 128 -10.61 29.12 -28.14
CA LEU A 128 -9.99 29.33 -26.82
C LEU A 128 -9.78 30.82 -26.49
N THR A 129 -9.80 31.67 -27.51
CA THR A 129 -9.64 33.13 -27.40
C THR A 129 -10.71 33.81 -28.24
N TYR A 130 -10.91 35.10 -28.01
CA TYR A 130 -11.87 35.90 -28.77
C TYR A 130 -11.61 35.91 -30.29
N ASN A 131 -10.37 35.70 -30.72
CA ASN A 131 -9.96 35.74 -32.13
C ASN A 131 -9.65 34.36 -32.73
N SER A 132 -10.06 33.27 -32.08
CA SER A 132 -9.82 31.91 -32.57
C SER A 132 -11.10 31.12 -32.74
N GLY A 133 -11.04 30.04 -33.53
CA GLY A 133 -12.17 29.15 -33.79
C GLY A 133 -13.39 29.87 -34.36
N LEU A 134 -14.58 29.36 -34.01
CA LEU A 134 -15.86 29.94 -34.37
C LEU A 134 -16.05 31.37 -33.84
N LEU A 135 -15.51 31.69 -32.66
CA LEU A 135 -15.60 33.05 -32.10
C LEU A 135 -14.89 34.09 -32.97
N GLY A 136 -13.67 33.77 -33.42
CA GLY A 136 -12.93 34.64 -34.34
C GLY A 136 -13.65 34.81 -35.68
N HIS A 137 -14.10 33.71 -36.27
CA HIS A 137 -14.85 33.75 -37.53
C HIS A 137 -16.16 34.56 -37.41
N LEU A 138 -16.88 34.39 -36.29
CA LEU A 138 -18.08 35.17 -36.00
C LEU A 138 -17.76 36.66 -35.91
N HIS A 139 -16.66 37.04 -35.26
CA HIS A 139 -16.25 38.43 -35.15
C HIS A 139 -15.96 39.06 -36.52
N GLU A 140 -15.26 38.35 -37.40
CA GLU A 140 -15.01 38.79 -38.79
C GLU A 140 -16.30 39.01 -39.58
N LEU A 141 -17.28 38.10 -39.43
CA LEU A 141 -18.58 38.23 -40.06
C LEU A 141 -19.33 39.46 -39.54
N GLU A 142 -19.33 39.67 -38.23
CA GLU A 142 -19.97 40.84 -37.61
C GLU A 142 -19.33 42.15 -38.06
N GLU A 143 -18.01 42.23 -38.10
CA GLU A 143 -17.29 43.41 -38.60
C GLU A 143 -17.64 43.67 -40.07
N SER A 144 -17.68 42.61 -40.90
CA SER A 144 -18.07 42.72 -42.30
C SER A 144 -19.50 43.23 -42.47
N LEU A 145 -20.44 42.81 -41.61
CA LEU A 145 -21.82 43.30 -41.62
C LEU A 145 -21.89 44.76 -41.15
N LEU A 146 -21.24 45.12 -40.05
CA LEU A 146 -21.26 46.48 -39.50
C LEU A 146 -20.65 47.52 -40.45
N ASN A 147 -19.73 47.11 -41.31
CA ASN A 147 -19.14 47.98 -42.34
C ASN A 147 -20.00 48.12 -43.61
N ASP A 148 -21.11 47.37 -43.73
CA ASP A 148 -22.03 47.50 -44.86
C ASP A 148 -23.01 48.67 -44.65
N PRO A 149 -23.25 49.52 -45.67
CA PRO A 149 -24.18 50.66 -45.56
C PRO A 149 -25.60 50.30 -45.12
N TYR A 150 -26.05 49.07 -45.33
CA TYR A 150 -27.35 48.58 -44.85
C TYR A 150 -27.48 48.67 -43.31
N PHE A 151 -26.37 48.50 -42.59
CA PHE A 151 -26.27 48.59 -41.14
C PHE A 151 -25.76 49.96 -40.65
N GLY A 152 -25.99 51.01 -41.45
CA GLY A 152 -25.62 52.37 -41.06
C GLY A 152 -26.30 52.85 -39.76
N LEU A 153 -25.65 53.80 -39.08
CA LEU A 153 -26.15 54.40 -37.84
C LEU A 153 -27.60 54.88 -37.97
N GLY A 154 -28.46 54.40 -37.05
CA GLY A 154 -29.89 54.72 -37.01
C GLY A 154 -30.78 53.85 -37.89
N SER A 155 -30.23 52.88 -38.63
CA SER A 155 -31.04 51.95 -39.42
C SER A 155 -31.75 50.92 -38.54
N GLU A 156 -32.95 50.50 -38.96
CA GLU A 156 -33.68 49.41 -38.29
C GLU A 156 -32.88 48.10 -38.33
N ALA A 157 -32.14 47.86 -39.42
CA ALA A 157 -31.29 46.70 -39.59
C ALA A 157 -30.14 46.65 -38.57
N LEU A 158 -29.53 47.80 -38.25
CA LEU A 158 -28.50 47.88 -37.22
C LEU A 158 -29.06 47.52 -35.84
N VAL A 159 -30.24 48.05 -35.48
CA VAL A 159 -30.91 47.71 -34.22
C VAL A 159 -31.19 46.20 -34.11
N GLN A 160 -31.63 45.58 -35.20
CA GLN A 160 -31.88 44.13 -35.24
C GLN A 160 -30.58 43.32 -35.12
N LEU A 161 -29.52 43.72 -35.82
CA LEU A 161 -28.21 43.07 -35.71
C LEU A 161 -27.66 43.19 -34.28
N ASP A 162 -27.72 44.37 -33.66
CA ASP A 162 -27.24 44.57 -32.29
C ASP A 162 -28.07 43.80 -31.27
N ALA A 163 -29.39 43.68 -31.46
CA ALA A 163 -30.23 42.82 -30.62
C ALA A 163 -29.81 41.34 -30.71
N ALA A 164 -29.57 40.84 -31.93
CA ALA A 164 -29.10 39.46 -32.15
C ALA A 164 -27.73 39.25 -31.49
N ARG A 165 -26.83 40.22 -31.67
CA ARG A 165 -25.49 40.22 -31.07
C ARG A 165 -25.55 40.20 -29.55
N LEU A 166 -26.38 41.04 -28.94
CA LEU A 166 -26.56 41.10 -27.49
C LEU A 166 -27.10 39.77 -26.95
N ALA A 167 -28.17 39.23 -27.55
CA ALA A 167 -28.73 37.95 -27.13
C ALA A 167 -27.70 36.81 -27.21
N LEU A 168 -26.85 36.81 -28.25
CA LEU A 168 -25.78 35.84 -28.37
C LEU A 168 -24.70 36.00 -27.30
N ARG A 169 -24.36 37.23 -26.91
CA ARG A 169 -23.39 37.52 -25.84
C ARG A 169 -23.96 37.10 -24.48
N ASP A 170 -25.23 37.37 -24.24
CA ASP A 170 -25.92 36.90 -23.05
C ASP A 170 -25.91 35.37 -22.98
N PHE A 171 -26.16 34.68 -24.10
CA PHE A 171 -26.01 33.23 -24.17
C PHE A 171 -24.58 32.77 -23.88
N GLN A 172 -23.57 33.40 -24.48
CA GLN A 172 -22.17 33.05 -24.24
C GLN A 172 -21.77 33.26 -22.77
N LEU A 173 -22.31 34.26 -22.10
CA LEU A 173 -22.00 34.55 -20.70
C LEU A 173 -22.73 33.63 -19.73
N THR A 174 -24.02 33.42 -19.96
CA THR A 174 -24.93 32.72 -19.03
C THR A 174 -25.05 31.23 -19.32
N LYS A 175 -24.81 30.83 -20.57
CA LYS A 175 -25.14 29.51 -21.13
C LYS A 175 -26.63 29.15 -21.01
N ASP A 176 -27.52 30.14 -20.94
CA ASP A 176 -28.95 29.89 -20.81
C ASP A 176 -29.61 29.60 -22.18
N GLN A 177 -30.37 28.50 -22.24
CA GLN A 177 -31.11 28.08 -23.43
C GLN A 177 -32.10 29.15 -23.95
N PHE A 178 -32.64 30.00 -23.07
CA PHE A 178 -33.49 31.12 -23.45
C PHE A 178 -32.75 32.09 -24.37
N HIS A 179 -31.56 32.54 -23.97
CA HIS A 179 -30.75 33.48 -24.76
C HIS A 179 -30.29 32.84 -26.08
N ALA A 180 -29.98 31.54 -26.07
CA ALA A 180 -29.65 30.80 -27.29
C ALA A 180 -30.81 30.86 -28.31
N THR A 181 -32.02 30.54 -27.84
CA THR A 181 -33.23 30.52 -28.66
C THR A 181 -33.56 31.92 -29.19
N HIS A 182 -33.44 32.93 -28.34
CA HIS A 182 -33.69 34.31 -28.72
C HIS A 182 -32.68 34.82 -29.76
N ALA A 183 -31.39 34.50 -29.60
CA ALA A 183 -30.36 34.85 -30.58
C ALA A 183 -30.66 34.23 -31.96
N LEU A 184 -31.00 32.95 -32.01
CA LEU A 184 -31.36 32.26 -33.26
C LEU A 184 -32.57 32.92 -33.94
N GLN A 185 -33.63 33.22 -33.18
CA GLN A 185 -34.83 33.89 -33.70
C GLN A 185 -34.54 35.28 -34.27
N LEU A 186 -33.68 36.07 -33.61
CA LEU A 186 -33.32 37.41 -34.08
C LEU A 186 -32.48 37.35 -35.36
N VAL A 187 -31.58 36.37 -35.49
CA VAL A 187 -30.79 36.20 -36.72
C VAL A 187 -31.66 35.68 -37.88
N ASP A 188 -32.61 34.78 -37.61
CA ASP A 188 -33.60 34.33 -38.59
C ASP A 188 -34.47 35.49 -39.08
N TYR A 189 -34.91 36.35 -38.15
CA TYR A 189 -35.66 37.55 -38.48
C TYR A 189 -34.84 38.52 -39.33
N LEU A 190 -33.58 38.80 -38.96
CA LEU A 190 -32.67 39.65 -39.73
C LEU A 190 -32.53 39.13 -41.18
N LYS A 191 -32.32 37.82 -41.35
CA LYS A 191 -32.23 37.19 -42.67
C LYS A 191 -33.50 37.37 -43.50
N SER A 192 -34.68 37.28 -42.88
CA SER A 192 -35.97 37.40 -43.56
C SER A 192 -36.28 38.81 -44.09
N ARG A 193 -35.60 39.84 -43.57
CA ARG A 193 -35.84 41.26 -43.91
C ARG A 193 -35.00 41.77 -45.09
N ILE A 194 -34.02 40.99 -45.55
CA ILE A 194 -33.12 41.39 -46.64
C ILE A 194 -33.85 41.22 -47.98
N ASP A 195 -33.75 42.23 -48.82
CA ASP A 195 -34.27 42.18 -50.19
C ASP A 195 -33.45 41.20 -51.06
N ASN A 196 -34.14 40.46 -51.93
CA ASN A 196 -33.53 39.49 -52.84
C ASN A 196 -32.58 40.13 -53.87
N GLY A 197 -32.61 41.46 -54.04
CA GLY A 197 -31.74 42.21 -54.94
C GLY A 197 -30.29 42.38 -54.49
N ASN A 198 -29.96 42.20 -53.20
CA ASN A 198 -28.59 42.35 -52.67
C ASN A 198 -27.96 41.00 -52.30
N GLU A 199 -27.59 40.23 -53.33
CA GLU A 199 -27.02 38.88 -53.19
C GLU A 199 -25.78 38.82 -52.28
N PRO A 200 -24.78 39.72 -52.39
CA PRO A 200 -23.59 39.65 -51.55
C PRO A 200 -23.89 39.85 -50.06
N LEU A 201 -24.78 40.78 -49.72
CA LEU A 201 -25.21 41.01 -48.34
C LEU A 201 -25.97 39.80 -47.78
N ARG A 202 -26.86 39.22 -48.59
CA ARG A 202 -27.62 38.03 -48.21
C ARG A 202 -26.70 36.86 -47.89
N GLN A 203 -25.65 36.64 -48.69
CA GLN A 203 -24.68 35.58 -48.44
C GLN A 203 -23.93 35.76 -47.12
N ARG A 204 -23.50 36.98 -46.78
CA ARG A 204 -22.85 37.27 -45.49
C ARG A 204 -23.79 37.05 -44.30
N ILE A 205 -25.07 37.40 -44.41
CA ILE A 205 -26.04 37.18 -43.33
C ILE A 205 -26.39 35.69 -43.18
N VAL A 206 -26.44 34.93 -44.28
CA VAL A 206 -26.56 33.47 -44.23
C VAL A 206 -25.33 32.84 -43.56
N ALA A 207 -24.12 33.33 -43.86
CA ALA A 207 -22.91 32.87 -43.19
C ALA A 207 -22.93 33.20 -41.69
N TYR A 208 -23.37 34.41 -41.31
CA TYR A 208 -23.57 34.80 -39.92
C TYR A 208 -24.57 33.90 -39.20
N GLN A 209 -25.73 33.63 -39.81
CA GLN A 209 -26.73 32.70 -39.27
C GLN A 209 -26.15 31.31 -39.04
N LEU A 210 -25.41 30.78 -40.02
CA LEU A 210 -24.76 29.48 -39.89
C LEU A 210 -23.75 29.49 -38.74
N ALA A 211 -22.90 30.52 -38.64
CA ALA A 211 -21.92 30.64 -37.56
C ALA A 211 -22.58 30.71 -36.18
N VAL A 212 -23.65 31.49 -36.02
CA VAL A 212 -24.43 31.57 -34.76
C VAL A 212 -25.06 30.22 -34.42
N THR A 213 -25.67 29.55 -35.41
CA THR A 213 -26.31 28.24 -35.21
C THR A 213 -25.31 27.18 -34.78
N THR A 214 -24.17 27.10 -35.47
CA THR A 214 -23.08 26.18 -35.13
C THR A 214 -22.52 26.46 -33.74
N LEU A 215 -22.32 27.74 -33.40
CA LEU A 215 -21.81 28.13 -32.07
C LEU A 215 -22.78 27.72 -30.97
N VAL A 216 -24.09 27.93 -31.15
CA VAL A 216 -25.12 27.50 -30.19
C VAL A 216 -25.12 25.99 -30.03
N SER A 217 -25.08 25.24 -31.14
CA SER A 217 -24.98 23.77 -31.12
C SER A 217 -23.75 23.30 -30.35
N HIS A 218 -22.58 23.86 -30.62
CA HIS A 218 -21.34 23.46 -29.96
C HIS A 218 -21.37 23.70 -28.44
N TYR A 219 -22.00 24.79 -27.98
CA TYR A 219 -22.21 25.00 -26.54
C TYR A 219 -23.21 24.02 -25.92
N GLN A 220 -24.26 23.63 -26.65
CA GLN A 220 -25.20 22.60 -26.21
C GLN A 220 -24.54 21.22 -26.13
N ASP A 221 -23.74 20.86 -27.14
CA ASP A 221 -22.98 19.60 -27.18
C ASP A 221 -21.94 19.54 -26.06
N LEU A 222 -21.27 20.67 -25.78
CA LEU A 222 -20.36 20.79 -24.64
C LEU A 222 -21.10 20.60 -23.31
N GLY A 223 -22.34 21.10 -23.21
CA GLY A 223 -23.16 21.12 -22.01
C GLY A 223 -23.32 22.54 -21.48
N LEU A 224 -24.57 22.99 -21.35
CA LEU A 224 -24.91 24.33 -20.85
C LEU A 224 -24.72 24.44 -19.33
N SER A 225 -24.99 23.35 -18.63
CA SER A 225 -24.64 23.19 -17.22
C SER A 225 -23.55 22.14 -17.04
N HIS A 226 -23.06 22.11 -15.81
CA HIS A 226 -21.95 21.28 -15.42
C HIS A 226 -22.28 19.77 -15.31
N ASN A 227 -23.54 19.39 -15.57
CA ASN A 227 -24.06 18.02 -15.54
C ASN A 227 -24.61 17.57 -16.90
N GLU A 228 -24.53 18.42 -17.91
CA GLU A 228 -25.12 18.17 -19.23
C GLU A 228 -24.04 17.97 -20.29
N GLY A 229 -24.47 17.45 -21.45
CA GLY A 229 -23.62 17.26 -22.61
C GLY A 229 -22.34 16.48 -22.32
N LEU A 230 -21.28 16.91 -22.99
CA LEU A 230 -19.97 16.28 -22.85
C LEU A 230 -19.37 16.51 -21.45
N GLN A 231 -19.57 17.69 -20.84
CA GLN A 231 -19.08 17.99 -19.49
C GLN A 231 -19.67 17.06 -18.40
N GLY A 232 -20.96 16.77 -18.46
CA GLY A 232 -21.62 15.85 -17.53
C GLY A 232 -21.11 14.42 -17.66
N THR A 233 -21.07 13.90 -18.90
CA THR A 233 -20.55 12.57 -19.22
C THR A 233 -19.10 12.42 -18.74
N PHE A 234 -18.30 13.43 -19.02
CA PHE A 234 -16.90 13.50 -18.64
C PHE A 234 -16.68 13.50 -17.12
N ARG A 235 -17.48 14.24 -16.35
CA ARG A 235 -17.40 14.24 -14.88
C ARG A 235 -17.84 12.92 -14.26
N ALA A 236 -18.85 12.27 -14.85
CA ALA A 236 -19.26 10.94 -14.45
C ALA A 236 -18.09 9.94 -14.59
N GLU A 237 -17.35 10.00 -15.70
CA GLU A 237 -16.18 9.14 -15.89
C GLU A 237 -15.02 9.46 -14.93
N ALA A 238 -14.79 10.73 -14.59
CA ALA A 238 -13.81 11.06 -13.55
C ALA A 238 -14.15 10.38 -12.20
N HIS A 239 -15.43 10.34 -11.84
CA HIS A 239 -15.91 9.64 -10.65
C HIS A 239 -15.90 8.12 -10.80
N ASN A 240 -16.09 7.59 -12.01
CA ASN A 240 -15.96 6.17 -12.32
C ASN A 240 -14.53 5.68 -12.02
N VAL A 241 -13.51 6.39 -12.54
CA VAL A 241 -12.09 6.10 -12.26
C VAL A 241 -11.80 6.16 -10.76
N GLU A 242 -12.31 7.18 -10.06
CA GLU A 242 -12.17 7.33 -8.61
C GLU A 242 -12.78 6.15 -7.84
N SER A 243 -13.99 5.73 -8.22
CA SER A 243 -14.71 4.61 -7.62
C SER A 243 -13.97 3.29 -7.83
N ARG A 244 -13.51 3.02 -9.06
CA ARG A 244 -12.75 1.80 -9.41
C ARG A 244 -11.43 1.72 -8.64
N LEU A 245 -10.70 2.84 -8.54
CA LEU A 245 -9.49 2.92 -7.72
C LEU A 245 -9.79 2.67 -6.23
N GLY A 246 -10.88 3.26 -5.71
CA GLY A 246 -11.33 3.02 -4.34
C GLY A 246 -11.73 1.57 -4.06
N ASN A 247 -12.32 0.88 -5.04
CA ASN A 247 -12.66 -0.54 -4.93
C ASN A 247 -11.41 -1.42 -4.85
N ILE A 248 -10.35 -1.06 -5.57
CA ILE A 248 -9.05 -1.74 -5.46
C ILE A 248 -8.44 -1.56 -4.06
N ASP A 249 -8.42 -0.34 -3.50
CA ASP A 249 -7.94 -0.15 -2.12
C ASP A 249 -8.77 -0.97 -1.12
N LYS A 250 -10.10 -0.98 -1.25
CA LYS A 250 -10.99 -1.80 -0.41
C LYS A 250 -10.71 -3.29 -0.53
N ALA A 251 -10.39 -3.80 -1.73
CA ALA A 251 -10.04 -5.19 -1.94
C ALA A 251 -8.69 -5.56 -1.30
N LEU A 252 -7.77 -4.60 -1.16
CA LEU A 252 -6.45 -4.82 -0.56
C LEU A 252 -6.42 -4.74 0.97
N GLN A 253 -7.29 -3.94 1.58
CA GLN A 253 -7.37 -3.82 3.05
C GLN A 253 -7.49 -5.16 3.79
N PRO A 254 -8.36 -6.12 3.42
CA PRO A 254 -8.44 -7.40 4.10
C PRO A 254 -7.15 -8.22 3.93
N LEU A 255 -6.51 -8.17 2.76
CA LEU A 255 -5.25 -8.88 2.49
C LEU A 255 -4.11 -8.37 3.39
N ILE A 256 -4.02 -7.05 3.57
CA ILE A 256 -3.03 -6.43 4.47
C ILE A 256 -3.28 -6.85 5.91
N THR A 257 -4.55 -6.78 6.35
CA THR A 257 -4.94 -7.16 7.71
C THR A 257 -4.67 -8.64 7.97
N GLU A 258 -4.91 -9.51 6.98
CA GLU A 258 -4.62 -10.94 7.09
C GLU A 258 -3.11 -11.21 7.20
N GLN A 259 -2.28 -10.58 6.37
CA GLN A 259 -0.82 -10.74 6.45
C GLN A 259 -0.26 -10.20 7.77
N GLU A 260 -0.78 -9.07 8.26
CA GLU A 260 -0.41 -8.52 9.57
C GLU A 260 -0.76 -9.50 10.71
N ASN A 261 -1.94 -10.09 10.68
CA ASN A 261 -2.34 -11.10 11.65
C ASN A 261 -1.50 -12.37 11.56
N ARG A 262 -1.14 -12.83 10.35
CA ARG A 262 -0.23 -13.97 10.18
C ARG A 262 1.13 -13.70 10.80
N VAL A 263 1.72 -12.52 10.61
CA VAL A 263 2.99 -12.13 11.27
C VAL A 263 2.86 -12.26 12.80
N LYS A 264 1.78 -11.73 13.38
CA LYS A 264 1.53 -11.78 14.84
C LYS A 264 1.32 -13.21 15.35
N VAL A 265 0.46 -13.99 14.69
CA VAL A 265 0.11 -15.35 15.16
C VAL A 265 1.30 -16.31 15.02
N TYR A 266 2.01 -16.30 13.89
CA TYR A 266 3.17 -17.19 13.70
C TYR A 266 4.32 -16.83 14.65
N SER A 267 4.63 -15.55 14.86
CA SER A 267 5.67 -15.17 15.82
C SER A 267 5.33 -15.58 17.26
N ILE A 268 4.09 -15.32 17.72
CA ILE A 268 3.65 -15.72 19.06
C ILE A 268 3.64 -17.25 19.22
N SER A 269 3.12 -17.99 18.24
CA SER A 269 3.07 -19.45 18.31
C SER A 269 4.45 -20.11 18.36
N ILE A 270 5.42 -19.64 17.57
CA ILE A 270 6.81 -20.14 17.64
C ILE A 270 7.44 -19.78 18.99
N ALA A 271 7.22 -18.56 19.50
CA ALA A 271 7.74 -18.13 20.80
C ALA A 271 7.16 -18.96 21.97
N VAL A 272 5.86 -19.22 21.96
CA VAL A 272 5.19 -20.04 23.00
C VAL A 272 5.65 -21.49 22.91
N MET A 273 5.69 -22.07 21.70
CA MET A 273 6.15 -23.45 21.50
C MET A 273 7.60 -23.64 21.96
N THR A 274 8.51 -22.74 21.58
CA THR A 274 9.92 -22.81 22.00
C THR A 274 10.07 -22.64 23.51
N SER A 275 9.28 -21.75 24.13
CA SER A 275 9.24 -21.59 25.60
C SER A 275 8.76 -22.84 26.32
N ILE A 276 7.68 -23.48 25.84
CA ILE A 276 7.15 -24.71 26.42
C ILE A 276 8.20 -25.82 26.35
N VAL A 277 8.82 -26.01 25.18
CA VAL A 277 9.89 -27.01 24.99
C VAL A 277 11.02 -26.75 25.99
N LEU A 278 11.50 -25.51 26.07
CA LEU A 278 12.60 -25.12 26.95
C LEU A 278 12.25 -25.32 28.43
N ILE A 279 11.03 -25.00 28.85
CA ILE A 279 10.53 -25.27 30.21
C ILE A 279 10.50 -26.78 30.49
N LEU A 280 9.99 -27.61 29.57
CA LEU A 280 9.93 -29.06 29.76
C LEU A 280 11.32 -29.69 29.90
N VAL A 281 12.28 -29.29 29.06
CA VAL A 281 13.64 -29.84 29.15
C VAL A 281 14.42 -29.23 30.33
N LEU A 282 14.12 -28.00 30.79
CA LEU A 282 14.61 -27.49 32.08
C LEU A 282 14.06 -28.29 33.28
N ILE A 283 12.74 -28.53 33.35
CA ILE A 283 12.12 -29.32 34.43
C ILE A 283 12.73 -30.73 34.48
N LYS A 284 12.83 -31.40 33.33
CA LYS A 284 13.43 -32.74 33.26
C LYS A 284 14.90 -32.74 33.66
N SER A 285 15.66 -31.73 33.22
CA SER A 285 17.07 -31.57 33.59
C SER A 285 17.23 -31.36 35.10
N PHE A 286 16.46 -30.45 35.67
CA PHE A 286 16.45 -30.15 37.11
C PHE A 286 16.04 -31.35 37.95
N ALA A 287 14.96 -32.06 37.58
CA ALA A 287 14.52 -33.25 38.29
C ALA A 287 15.57 -34.36 38.28
N THR A 288 16.27 -34.55 37.14
CA THR A 288 17.38 -35.51 37.04
C THR A 288 18.54 -35.08 37.95
N PHE A 289 18.93 -33.81 37.89
CA PHE A 289 19.99 -33.23 38.72
C PHE A 289 19.69 -33.37 40.21
N HIS A 290 18.49 -32.98 40.64
CA HIS A 290 18.09 -33.05 42.04
C HIS A 290 18.08 -34.50 42.55
N ARG A 291 17.59 -35.47 41.78
CA ARG A 291 17.66 -36.89 42.14
C ARG A 291 19.10 -37.39 42.30
N ALA A 292 19.98 -37.05 41.36
CA ALA A 292 21.38 -37.47 41.42
C ALA A 292 22.14 -36.79 42.57
N PHE A 293 21.87 -35.50 42.80
CA PHE A 293 22.44 -34.74 43.89
C PHE A 293 21.96 -35.24 45.26
N ALA A 294 20.66 -35.52 45.42
CA ALA A 294 20.11 -36.10 46.64
C ALA A 294 20.75 -37.46 46.96
N ASN A 295 20.92 -38.33 45.96
CA ASN A 295 21.61 -39.62 46.12
C ASN A 295 23.07 -39.42 46.55
N PHE A 296 23.77 -38.45 45.98
CA PHE A 296 25.14 -38.10 46.33
C PHE A 296 25.25 -37.56 47.78
N VAL A 297 24.38 -36.63 48.18
CA VAL A 297 24.37 -36.07 49.54
C VAL A 297 24.02 -37.13 50.59
N MET A 298 22.99 -37.93 50.34
CA MET A 298 22.61 -39.05 51.23
C MET A 298 23.76 -40.04 51.39
N PHE A 299 24.60 -40.20 50.35
CA PHE A 299 25.79 -41.02 50.43
C PHE A 299 26.90 -40.39 51.27
N PHE A 300 27.22 -39.09 51.13
CA PHE A 300 28.20 -38.42 52.03
C PHE A 300 27.84 -38.59 53.50
N TYR A 301 26.54 -38.54 53.79
CA TYR A 301 26.01 -38.83 55.12
C TYR A 301 26.30 -40.26 55.59
N ARG A 302 26.19 -41.28 54.71
CA ARG A 302 26.50 -42.69 55.03
C ARG A 302 28.00 -42.96 55.11
N CYS A 303 28.79 -42.38 54.21
CA CYS A 303 30.22 -42.64 54.10
C CYS A 303 30.99 -42.15 55.32
N LYS A 304 30.62 -40.98 55.87
CA LYS A 304 31.13 -40.46 57.16
C LYS A 304 30.95 -41.45 58.33
N ARG A 305 29.98 -42.36 58.23
CA ARG A 305 29.56 -43.23 59.34
C ARG A 305 29.92 -44.70 59.15
N GLN A 306 30.13 -45.18 57.91
CA GLN A 306 30.21 -46.61 57.60
C GLN A 306 31.32 -47.02 56.59
N TYR A 307 32.17 -46.11 56.09
CA TYR A 307 33.28 -46.42 55.15
C TYR A 307 32.89 -47.28 53.94
N GLN A 308 31.67 -47.13 53.41
CA GLN A 308 31.21 -47.89 52.24
C GLN A 308 31.65 -47.25 50.93
N LYS A 309 32.09 -48.07 49.95
CA LYS A 309 32.38 -47.66 48.56
C LYS A 309 31.08 -47.37 47.78
N ILE A 310 31.13 -46.38 46.90
CA ILE A 310 30.07 -45.96 45.97
C ILE A 310 30.06 -46.87 44.75
N ASP A 311 28.87 -47.35 44.39
CA ASP A 311 28.61 -47.94 43.09
C ASP A 311 28.40 -46.83 42.03
N THR A 312 29.43 -46.56 41.25
CA THR A 312 29.45 -45.52 40.21
C THR A 312 28.39 -45.74 39.13
N ARG A 313 27.84 -46.96 39.00
CA ARG A 313 26.80 -47.28 38.01
C ARG A 313 25.42 -46.70 38.37
N LYS A 314 25.18 -46.38 39.65
CA LYS A 314 23.90 -45.83 40.14
C LYS A 314 23.82 -44.31 40.06
N LEU A 315 24.91 -43.62 39.72
CA LEU A 315 24.94 -42.17 39.58
C LEU A 315 24.55 -41.74 38.16
N GLY A 316 23.62 -40.78 38.08
CA GLY A 316 23.03 -40.34 36.82
C GLY A 316 23.90 -39.41 35.98
N PHE A 317 24.88 -38.72 36.58
CA PHE A 317 25.75 -37.78 35.85
C PHE A 317 27.21 -38.22 35.86
N ALA A 318 27.91 -37.99 34.74
CA ALA A 318 29.34 -38.25 34.61
C ALA A 318 30.18 -37.50 35.64
N GLU A 319 29.84 -36.24 35.93
CA GLU A 319 30.52 -35.43 36.95
C GLU A 319 30.33 -36.00 38.36
N PHE A 320 29.15 -36.55 38.67
CA PHE A 320 28.92 -37.22 39.95
C PHE A 320 29.59 -38.60 40.01
N LYS A 321 29.81 -39.27 38.86
CA LYS A 321 30.58 -40.51 38.79
C LYS A 321 32.06 -40.26 39.09
N SER A 322 32.67 -39.23 38.48
CA SER A 322 34.07 -38.88 38.76
C SER A 322 34.27 -38.42 40.20
N LEU A 323 33.34 -37.62 40.75
CA LEU A 323 33.37 -37.25 42.18
C LEU A 323 33.20 -38.48 43.08
N ALA A 324 32.39 -39.47 42.68
CA ALA A 324 32.24 -40.70 43.42
C ALA A 324 33.50 -41.57 43.40
N GLU A 325 34.20 -41.65 42.26
CA GLU A 325 35.48 -42.36 42.17
C GLU A 325 36.53 -41.73 43.09
N LEU A 326 36.65 -40.40 43.08
CA LEU A 326 37.56 -39.68 43.96
C LEU A 326 37.19 -39.86 45.45
N ALA A 327 35.89 -39.82 45.76
CA ALA A 327 35.41 -40.07 47.12
C ALA A 327 35.72 -41.52 47.58
N ASN A 328 35.59 -42.52 46.69
CA ASN A 328 35.96 -43.90 46.99
C ASN A 328 37.44 -44.04 47.31
N GLU A 329 38.31 -43.38 46.53
CA GLU A 329 39.74 -43.37 46.75
C GLU A 329 40.10 -42.71 48.09
N MET A 330 39.46 -41.59 48.44
CA MET A 330 39.65 -40.95 49.75
C MET A 330 39.24 -41.82 50.93
N VAL A 331 38.14 -42.58 50.80
CA VAL A 331 37.66 -43.51 51.84
C VAL A 331 38.63 -44.67 52.01
N GLU A 332 39.14 -45.21 50.91
CA GLU A 332 40.12 -46.29 50.91
C GLU A 332 41.46 -45.83 51.49
N SER A 333 41.93 -44.64 51.10
CA SER A 333 43.11 -43.99 51.67
C SER A 333 42.94 -43.79 53.18
N ARG A 334 41.82 -43.23 53.63
CA ARG A 334 41.56 -43.03 55.07
C ARG A 334 41.50 -44.33 55.84
N LYS A 335 40.84 -45.36 55.30
CA LYS A 335 40.80 -46.69 55.91
C LYS A 335 42.20 -47.28 56.03
N SER A 336 43.03 -47.15 54.99
CA SER A 336 44.42 -47.61 55.01
C SER A 336 45.27 -46.86 56.06
N ILE A 337 45.01 -45.57 56.27
CA ILE A 337 45.68 -44.77 57.31
C ILE A 337 45.25 -45.23 58.70
N GLU A 338 43.96 -45.48 58.92
CA GLU A 338 43.44 -45.99 60.19
C GLU A 338 43.96 -47.40 60.50
N ASP A 339 44.03 -48.28 59.51
CA ASP A 339 44.60 -49.63 59.66
C ASP A 339 46.11 -49.56 60.02
N ARG A 340 46.87 -48.64 59.39
CA ARG A 340 48.29 -48.40 59.73
C ARG A 340 48.47 -47.78 61.12
N LEU A 341 47.59 -46.87 61.54
CA LEU A 341 47.60 -46.32 62.89
C LEU A 341 47.31 -47.41 63.91
N ALA A 342 46.29 -48.26 63.67
CA ALA A 342 45.95 -49.37 64.54
C ALA A 342 47.10 -50.39 64.65
N SER A 343 47.82 -50.68 63.56
CA SER A 343 48.99 -51.56 63.60
C SER A 343 50.15 -50.94 64.39
N VAL A 344 50.42 -49.64 64.19
CA VAL A 344 51.47 -48.92 64.94
C VAL A 344 51.13 -48.82 66.43
N GLU A 345 49.86 -48.56 66.78
CA GLU A 345 49.38 -48.58 68.17
C GLU A 345 49.49 -49.97 68.80
N ALA A 346 49.21 -51.04 68.04
CA ALA A 346 49.36 -52.42 68.51
C ALA A 346 50.84 -52.79 68.74
N GLU A 347 51.75 -52.35 67.87
CA GLU A 347 53.20 -52.51 68.04
C GLU A 347 53.72 -51.71 69.25
N LEU A 348 53.27 -50.46 69.44
CA LEU A 348 53.58 -49.65 70.62
C LEU A 348 53.03 -50.28 71.91
N ALA A 349 51.83 -50.87 71.88
CA ALA A 349 51.23 -51.61 72.99
C ALA A 349 52.02 -52.89 73.33
N GLN A 350 52.60 -53.56 72.34
CA GLN A 350 53.50 -54.69 72.55
C GLN A 350 54.86 -54.25 73.11
N GLN A 351 55.43 -53.14 72.62
CA GLN A 351 56.69 -52.58 73.14
C GLN A 351 56.55 -52.05 74.58
N THR A 352 55.43 -51.42 74.92
CA THR A 352 55.12 -51.00 76.30
C THR A 352 54.88 -52.20 77.23
N LYS A 353 54.24 -53.27 76.76
CA LYS A 353 54.15 -54.54 77.52
C LYS A 353 55.50 -55.24 77.69
N ALA A 354 56.41 -55.13 76.73
CA ALA A 354 57.76 -55.70 76.81
C ALA A 354 58.70 -54.90 77.72
N SER A 355 58.49 -53.57 77.84
CA SER A 355 59.24 -52.69 78.74
C SER A 355 58.70 -52.67 80.17
N ALA A 356 57.42 -53.02 80.39
CA ALA A 356 56.85 -53.26 81.73
C ALA A 356 57.20 -54.64 82.33
N LYS A 357 57.91 -55.50 81.57
CA LYS A 357 58.35 -56.84 81.97
C LYS A 357 59.87 -56.96 82.21
N LYS A 358 60.58 -55.83 82.12
CA LYS A 358 61.91 -55.63 82.67
C LYS A 358 61.78 -54.81 83.95
#